data_AF-A0A7S4HN46-F1
#
_entry.id   AF-A0A7S4HN46-F1
#
_cell.length_a   1.000
_cell.length_b   1.000
_cell.length_c   1.000
_cell.angle_alpha   90.00
_cell.angle_beta   90.00
_cell.angle_gamma   90.00
#
_symmetry.space_group_name_H-M   'P 1'
#
loop_
_entity.id
_entity.type
_entity.pdbx_description
1 polymer ?
#
loop_
_entity_poly.entity_id
_entity_poly.type
_entity_poly.pdbx_seq_one_letter_code
_entity_poly.pdbx_strand_id
1 'polypeptide(L)'
;MLVAEKQLLDANLRNDLQILRQMEIKMLINRFKTMIPVGTLLCGFTFEGTVEMDLLSPESLEADWKKRFAVGNFHIWGAITLACSVYAVAVSCVAIVLGQRLAIQATAAQTVKHEQNVRELNAKFKGGLFACALALVGVLGSTLCAIWVTSETIYSIIASCIVFLVIPGTSWGCWTLNARLNDRMDEGSTLHLKTSKDAMDVSEFRVGDTSSIPSKEDIDAAMGAAALKTDGADRPAGVGESLITR
;
A
#
# COMPACT_ATOMS: atom_id res chain seq x y z
N MET A 1 -24.70 -10.69 -33.27
CA MET A 1 -23.31 -10.18 -33.27
C MET A 1 -22.95 -9.46 -31.98
N LEU A 2 -23.80 -8.55 -31.47
CA LEU A 2 -23.59 -7.79 -30.22
C LEU A 2 -23.23 -8.63 -28.97
N VAL A 3 -23.78 -9.85 -28.82
CA VAL A 3 -23.48 -10.70 -27.64
C VAL A 3 -22.02 -11.19 -27.64
N ALA A 4 -21.45 -11.49 -28.82
CA ALA A 4 -20.07 -11.95 -28.94
C ALA A 4 -19.08 -10.81 -28.66
N GLU A 5 -19.38 -9.60 -29.14
CA GLU A 5 -18.57 -8.40 -28.84
C GLU A 5 -18.60 -8.06 -27.34
N LYS A 6 -19.76 -8.20 -26.69
CA LYS A 6 -19.88 -8.03 -25.24
C LYS A 6 -19.03 -9.06 -24.47
N GLN A 7 -19.02 -10.32 -24.91
CA GLN A 7 -18.20 -11.36 -24.28
C GLN A 7 -16.69 -11.11 -24.49
N LEU A 8 -16.29 -10.62 -25.65
CA LEU A 8 -14.90 -10.27 -25.95
C LEU A 8 -14.44 -9.07 -25.12
N LEU A 9 -15.30 -8.05 -24.96
CA LEU A 9 -15.01 -6.90 -24.11
C LEU A 9 -14.90 -7.29 -22.63
N ASP A 10 -15.80 -8.14 -22.11
CA ASP A 10 -15.74 -8.63 -20.73
C ASP A 10 -14.48 -9.47 -20.50
N ALA A 11 -14.08 -10.29 -21.48
CA ALA A 11 -12.83 -11.05 -21.43
C ALA A 11 -11.59 -10.13 -21.38
N ASN A 12 -11.56 -9.08 -22.22
CA ASN A 12 -10.46 -8.11 -22.21
C ASN A 12 -10.40 -7.31 -20.90
N LEU A 13 -11.53 -6.81 -20.39
CA LEU A 13 -11.61 -6.10 -19.11
C LEU A 13 -11.11 -6.98 -17.93
N ARG A 14 -11.48 -8.26 -17.92
CA ARG A 14 -10.98 -9.20 -16.90
C ARG A 14 -9.48 -9.42 -16.99
N ASN A 15 -8.93 -9.48 -18.20
CA ASN A 15 -7.49 -9.62 -18.40
C ASN A 15 -6.74 -8.37 -17.93
N ASP A 16 -7.21 -7.18 -18.30
CA ASP A 16 -6.61 -5.91 -17.88
C ASP A 16 -6.64 -5.74 -16.36
N LEU A 17 -7.75 -6.11 -15.71
CA LEU A 17 -7.86 -6.11 -14.25
C LEU A 17 -6.87 -7.09 -13.59
N GLN A 18 -6.62 -8.25 -14.19
CA GLN A 18 -5.63 -9.20 -13.68
C GLN A 18 -4.21 -8.64 -13.81
N ILE A 19 -3.89 -8.01 -14.94
CA ILE A 19 -2.58 -7.38 -15.18
C ILE A 19 -2.36 -6.25 -14.18
N LEU A 20 -3.37 -5.40 -13.94
CA LEU A 20 -3.28 -4.31 -12.96
C LEU A 20 -2.97 -4.84 -11.54
N ARG A 21 -3.68 -5.89 -11.11
CA ARG A 21 -3.46 -6.52 -9.81
C ARG A 21 -2.06 -7.13 -9.68
N GLN A 22 -1.59 -7.82 -10.72
CA GLN A 22 -0.23 -8.34 -10.73
C GLN A 22 0.81 -7.21 -10.63
N MET A 23 0.56 -6.07 -11.29
CA MET A 23 1.43 -4.90 -11.21
C MET A 23 1.44 -4.31 -9.79
N GLU A 24 0.27 -4.16 -9.15
CA GLU A 24 0.16 -3.65 -7.78
C GLU A 24 0.92 -4.52 -6.77
N ILE A 25 0.74 -5.83 -6.82
CA ILE A 25 1.44 -6.78 -5.93
C ILE A 25 2.96 -6.72 -6.19
N LYS A 26 3.39 -6.67 -7.45
CA LYS A 26 4.81 -6.52 -7.79
C LYS A 26 5.38 -5.22 -7.22
N MET A 27 4.64 -4.12 -7.29
CA MET A 27 5.05 -2.84 -6.71
C MET A 27 5.19 -2.94 -5.18
N LEU A 28 4.23 -3.55 -4.49
CA LEU A 28 4.29 -3.80 -3.04
C LEU A 28 5.49 -4.65 -2.65
N ILE A 29 5.71 -5.78 -3.34
CA ILE A 29 6.86 -6.66 -3.11
C ILE A 29 8.16 -5.89 -3.34
N ASN A 30 8.24 -5.07 -4.38
CA ASN A 30 9.42 -4.27 -4.67
C ASN A 30 9.74 -3.29 -3.53
N ARG A 31 8.72 -2.67 -2.93
CA ARG A 31 8.90 -1.79 -1.76
C ARG A 31 9.48 -2.53 -0.55
N PHE A 32 8.99 -3.72 -0.25
CA PHE A 32 9.56 -4.54 0.82
C PHE A 32 11.00 -4.99 0.51
N LYS A 33 11.29 -5.34 -0.75
CA LYS A 33 12.66 -5.68 -1.18
C LYS A 33 13.63 -4.52 -0.99
N THR A 34 13.21 -3.28 -1.24
CA THR A 34 14.06 -2.10 -1.00
C THR A 34 14.27 -1.81 0.48
N MET A 35 13.37 -2.27 1.37
CA MET A 35 13.46 -2.03 2.81
C MET A 35 14.45 -2.98 3.51
N ILE A 36 14.58 -4.22 3.04
CA ILE A 36 15.49 -5.23 3.59
C ILE A 36 16.95 -4.74 3.68
N PRO A 37 17.60 -4.27 2.59
CA PRO A 37 19.01 -3.89 2.65
C PRO A 37 19.24 -2.72 3.61
N VAL A 38 18.30 -1.77 3.70
CA VAL A 38 18.38 -0.65 4.64
C VAL A 38 18.33 -1.15 6.09
N GLY A 39 17.38 -2.02 6.42
CA GLY A 39 17.27 -2.59 7.76
C GLY A 39 18.50 -3.42 8.16
N THR A 40 19.04 -4.21 7.23
CA THR A 40 20.25 -5.01 7.48
C THR A 40 21.48 -4.13 7.69
N LEU A 41 21.66 -3.07 6.90
CA LEU A 41 22.77 -2.12 7.08
C LEU A 41 22.68 -1.40 8.42
N LEU A 42 21.50 -0.89 8.79
CA LEU A 42 21.31 -0.25 10.09
C LEU A 42 21.61 -1.21 11.24
N CYS A 43 21.16 -2.46 11.15
CA CYS A 43 21.46 -3.49 12.14
C CYS A 43 22.96 -3.76 12.24
N GLY A 44 23.66 -3.92 11.11
CA GLY A 44 25.09 -4.20 11.07
C GLY A 44 25.92 -3.07 11.68
N PHE A 45 25.73 -1.83 11.21
CA PHE A 45 26.47 -0.68 11.71
C PHE A 45 26.18 -0.38 13.19
N THR A 46 24.94 -0.57 13.64
CA THR A 46 24.60 -0.36 15.06
C THR A 46 25.25 -1.43 15.94
N PHE A 47 25.28 -2.68 15.48
CA PHE A 47 25.94 -3.76 16.21
C PHE A 47 27.45 -3.51 16.33
N GLU A 48 28.11 -3.19 15.21
CA GLU A 48 29.54 -2.86 15.18
C GLU A 48 29.86 -1.67 16.08
N GLY A 49 29.12 -0.56 15.97
CA GLY A 49 29.31 0.60 16.83
C GLY A 49 29.07 0.32 18.31
N THR A 50 28.17 -0.62 18.64
CA THR A 50 27.95 -1.03 20.04
C THR A 50 29.14 -1.79 20.60
N VAL A 51 29.72 -2.69 19.81
CA VAL A 51 30.92 -3.46 20.21
C VAL A 51 32.14 -2.54 20.36
N GLU A 52 32.32 -1.57 19.47
CA GLU A 52 33.45 -0.64 19.55
C GLU A 52 33.37 0.32 20.77
N MET A 53 32.18 0.82 21.08
CA MET A 53 31.97 1.70 22.24
C MET A 53 32.24 1.00 23.57
N ASP A 54 31.91 -0.29 23.68
CA ASP A 54 32.14 -1.08 24.90
C ASP A 54 33.65 -1.23 25.20
N LEU A 55 34.49 -1.25 24.15
CA LEU A 55 35.94 -1.36 24.27
C LEU A 55 36.64 -0.04 24.69
N LEU A 56 36.01 1.11 24.44
CA LEU A 56 36.57 2.44 24.78
C LEU A 56 36.29 2.85 26.24
N SER A 57 35.55 2.04 26.99
CA SER A 57 34.87 2.45 28.21
C SER A 57 35.51 2.13 29.59
N PRO A 58 36.57 1.31 29.77
CA PRO A 58 36.94 0.90 31.13
C PRO A 58 37.69 1.98 31.95
N GLU A 59 38.50 2.85 31.34
CA GLU A 59 39.35 3.80 32.09
C GLU A 59 38.76 5.21 32.26
N SER A 60 37.78 5.61 31.43
CA SER A 60 37.24 6.98 31.42
C SER A 60 35.96 7.18 32.23
N LEU A 61 35.40 6.09 32.79
CA LEU A 61 34.07 6.06 33.40
C LEU A 61 34.06 6.45 34.89
N GLU A 62 35.21 6.52 35.55
CA GLU A 62 35.28 6.75 37.00
C GLU A 62 35.13 8.24 37.41
N ALA A 63 35.40 9.19 36.50
CA ALA A 63 35.51 10.60 36.89
C ALA A 63 34.26 11.47 36.59
N ASP A 64 33.44 11.16 35.58
CA ASP A 64 32.39 12.08 35.10
C ASP A 64 31.00 11.43 35.02
N TRP A 65 30.05 11.90 35.85
CA TRP A 65 28.66 11.44 35.84
C TRP A 65 27.97 11.62 34.47
N LYS A 66 28.33 12.70 33.75
CA LYS A 66 27.75 13.04 32.44
C LYS A 66 28.08 11.98 31.38
N LYS A 67 29.30 11.44 31.41
CA LYS A 67 29.73 10.40 30.47
C LYS A 67 29.00 9.08 30.73
N ARG A 68 28.77 8.72 31.99
CA ARG A 68 27.96 7.55 32.35
C ARG A 68 26.54 7.64 31.81
N PHE A 69 25.92 8.82 31.91
CA PHE A 69 24.57 9.03 31.38
C PHE A 69 24.55 8.92 29.85
N ALA A 70 25.55 9.47 29.16
CA ALA A 70 25.66 9.37 27.70
C ALA A 70 25.84 7.92 27.22
N VAL A 71 26.68 7.13 27.90
CA VAL A 71 26.89 5.70 27.60
C VAL A 71 25.60 4.90 27.86
N GLY A 72 24.92 5.14 28.97
CA GLY A 72 23.63 4.48 29.24
C GLY A 72 22.58 4.77 28.16
N ASN A 73 22.48 6.03 27.72
CA ASN A 73 21.56 6.38 26.63
C ASN A 73 21.99 5.78 25.29
N PHE A 74 23.29 5.73 25.00
CA PHE A 74 23.82 5.08 23.81
C PHE A 74 23.32 3.63 23.68
N HIS A 75 23.42 2.83 24.74
CA HIS A 75 22.95 1.44 24.71
C HIS A 75 21.42 1.33 24.56
N ILE A 76 20.65 2.24 25.15
CA ILE A 76 19.18 2.26 24.98
C ILE A 76 18.82 2.52 23.52
N TRP A 77 19.43 3.54 22.91
CA TRP A 77 19.19 3.89 21.50
C TRP A 77 19.70 2.80 20.54
N GLY A 78 20.85 2.20 20.84
CA GLY A 78 21.39 1.05 20.10
C GLY A 78 20.45 -0.16 20.17
N ALA A 79 19.92 -0.49 21.35
CA ALA A 79 18.98 -1.59 21.53
C ALA A 79 17.65 -1.36 20.79
N ILE A 80 17.09 -0.15 20.86
CA ILE A 80 15.87 0.22 20.12
C ILE A 80 16.11 0.05 18.61
N THR A 81 17.25 0.54 18.14
CA THR A 81 17.62 0.46 16.72
C THR A 81 17.77 -0.97 16.23
N LEU A 82 18.47 -1.82 17.00
CA LEU A 82 18.66 -3.23 16.65
C LEU A 82 17.31 -3.95 16.63
N ALA A 83 16.49 -3.78 17.68
CA ALA A 83 15.17 -4.40 17.76
C ALA A 83 14.26 -3.98 16.60
N CYS A 84 14.22 -2.69 16.27
CA CYS A 84 13.37 -2.17 15.20
C CYS A 84 13.87 -2.55 13.80
N SER A 85 15.19 -2.55 13.59
CA SER A 85 15.81 -3.00 12.34
C SER A 85 15.52 -4.48 12.07
N VAL A 86 15.72 -5.35 13.07
CA VAL A 86 15.44 -6.78 12.95
C VAL A 86 13.95 -7.03 12.73
N TYR A 87 13.07 -6.32 13.44
CA TYR A 87 11.63 -6.41 13.22
C TYR A 87 11.25 -6.01 11.78
N ALA A 88 11.77 -4.90 11.27
CA ALA A 88 11.48 -4.44 9.92
C ALA A 88 11.96 -5.44 8.85
N VAL A 89 13.14 -6.03 9.03
CA VAL A 89 13.65 -7.09 8.13
C VAL A 89 12.78 -8.34 8.21
N ALA A 90 12.41 -8.80 9.40
CA ALA A 90 11.56 -9.98 9.59
C ALA A 90 10.18 -9.80 8.94
N VAL A 91 9.52 -8.67 9.20
CA VAL A 91 8.22 -8.33 8.59
C VAL A 91 8.35 -8.24 7.07
N SER A 92 9.43 -7.67 6.56
CA SER A 92 9.67 -7.59 5.11
C SER A 92 9.84 -8.96 4.46
N CYS A 93 10.62 -9.85 5.08
CA CYS A 93 10.82 -11.21 4.60
C CYS A 93 9.49 -11.98 4.54
N VAL A 94 8.71 -11.93 5.62
CA VAL A 94 7.38 -12.58 5.68
C VAL A 94 6.45 -11.96 4.64
N ALA A 95 6.42 -10.64 4.51
CA ALA A 95 5.57 -9.96 3.53
C ALA A 95 5.92 -10.31 2.08
N ILE A 96 7.21 -10.49 1.75
CA ILE A 96 7.63 -10.93 0.41
C ILE A 96 7.16 -12.36 0.14
N VAL A 97 7.33 -13.28 1.09
CA VAL A 97 6.91 -14.68 0.93
C VAL A 97 5.39 -14.77 0.76
N LEU A 98 4.63 -14.05 1.59
CA LEU A 98 3.18 -13.98 1.48
C LEU A 98 2.75 -13.29 0.17
N GLY A 99 3.40 -12.20 -0.20
CA GLY A 99 3.14 -11.48 -1.45
C GLY A 99 3.39 -12.34 -2.69
N GLN A 100 4.45 -13.14 -2.71
CA GLN A 100 4.73 -14.10 -3.79
C GLN A 100 3.66 -15.19 -3.88
N ARG A 101 3.20 -15.72 -2.74
CA ARG A 101 2.11 -16.70 -2.72
C ARG A 101 0.79 -16.10 -3.22
N LEU A 102 0.47 -14.89 -2.80
CA LEU A 102 -0.72 -14.15 -3.25
C LEU A 102 -0.66 -13.82 -4.74
N ALA A 103 0.51 -13.48 -5.28
CA ALA A 103 0.69 -13.23 -6.71
C ALA A 103 0.39 -14.47 -7.58
N ILE A 104 0.72 -15.67 -7.08
CA ILE A 104 0.44 -16.94 -7.77
C ILE A 104 -1.03 -17.34 -7.62
N GLN A 105 -1.64 -17.04 -6.48
CA GLN A 105 -3.04 -17.40 -6.17
C GLN A 105 -4.08 -16.40 -6.67
N ALA A 106 -3.67 -15.25 -7.23
CA ALA A 106 -4.54 -14.26 -7.86
C ALA A 106 -5.14 -14.77 -9.18
N THR A 107 -5.89 -15.87 -9.13
CA THR A 107 -6.77 -16.33 -10.21
C THR A 107 -8.16 -15.70 -10.01
N ALA A 108 -8.87 -15.46 -11.11
CA ALA A 108 -10.07 -14.62 -11.21
C ALA A 108 -11.21 -14.90 -10.21
N ALA A 109 -11.21 -16.05 -9.53
CA ALA A 109 -12.31 -16.53 -8.68
C ALA A 109 -12.27 -16.00 -7.23
N GLN A 110 -11.20 -15.36 -6.77
CA GLN A 110 -11.05 -14.93 -5.35
C GLN A 110 -10.82 -13.42 -5.16
N THR A 111 -11.45 -12.58 -5.98
CA THR A 111 -11.27 -11.13 -5.99
C THR A 111 -11.50 -10.44 -4.63
N VAL A 112 -12.57 -10.78 -3.91
CA VAL A 112 -12.90 -10.14 -2.61
C VAL A 112 -11.90 -10.51 -1.51
N LYS A 113 -11.48 -11.78 -1.44
CA LYS A 113 -10.46 -12.24 -0.48
C LYS A 113 -9.08 -11.65 -0.80
N HIS A 114 -8.80 -11.47 -2.10
CA HIS A 114 -7.56 -10.87 -2.55
C HIS A 114 -7.43 -9.40 -2.11
N GLU A 115 -8.49 -8.60 -2.27
CA GLU A 115 -8.49 -7.19 -1.87
C GLU A 115 -8.37 -7.01 -0.35
N GLN A 116 -9.02 -7.87 0.44
CA GLN A 116 -8.86 -7.89 1.90
C GLN A 116 -7.40 -8.21 2.30
N ASN A 117 -6.79 -9.21 1.67
CA ASN A 117 -5.41 -9.59 1.94
C ASN A 117 -4.40 -8.50 1.53
N VAL A 118 -4.64 -7.81 0.41
CA VAL A 118 -3.81 -6.68 -0.04
C VAL A 118 -3.93 -5.50 0.94
N ARG A 119 -5.15 -5.19 1.42
CA ARG A 119 -5.38 -4.14 2.41
C ARG A 119 -4.69 -4.45 3.74
N GLU A 120 -4.75 -5.69 4.20
CA GLU A 120 -4.05 -6.13 5.40
C GLU A 120 -2.53 -6.04 5.22
N LEU A 121 -2.01 -6.49 4.08
CA LEU A 121 -0.58 -6.41 3.77
C LEU A 121 -0.08 -4.95 3.74
N ASN A 122 -0.87 -4.04 3.19
CA ASN A 122 -0.57 -2.61 3.16
C ASN A 122 -0.61 -1.99 4.57
N ALA A 123 -1.54 -2.41 5.43
CA ALA A 123 -1.57 -1.99 6.84
C ALA A 123 -0.30 -2.45 7.59
N LYS A 124 0.15 -3.68 7.35
CA LYS A 124 1.41 -4.20 7.92
C LYS A 124 2.65 -3.50 7.35
N PHE A 125 2.63 -3.10 6.07
CA PHE A 125 3.70 -2.29 5.47
C PHE A 125 3.89 -0.96 6.21
N LYS A 126 2.80 -0.26 6.56
CA LYS A 126 2.87 0.99 7.36
C LYS A 126 3.55 0.75 8.71
N GLY A 127 3.25 -0.36 9.38
CA GLY A 127 3.91 -0.75 10.63
C GLY A 127 5.40 -1.03 10.46
N GLY A 128 5.79 -1.72 9.38
CA GLY A 128 7.20 -1.95 9.05
C GLY A 128 7.96 -0.66 8.72
N LEU A 129 7.32 0.24 7.97
CA LEU A 129 7.90 1.55 7.61
C LEU A 129 8.06 2.44 8.85
N PHE A 130 7.09 2.42 9.76
CA PHE A 130 7.21 3.10 11.05
C PHE A 130 8.36 2.54 11.88
N ALA A 131 8.53 1.22 11.94
CA ALA A 131 9.67 0.61 12.63
C ALA A 131 11.01 0.99 12.00
N CYS A 132 11.12 1.03 10.67
CA CYS A 132 12.31 1.54 9.98
C CYS A 132 12.60 3.01 10.30
N ALA A 133 11.57 3.86 10.33
CA ALA A 133 11.73 5.26 10.71
C ALA A 133 12.21 5.40 12.17
N LEU A 134 11.65 4.60 13.08
CA LEU A 134 12.09 4.57 14.48
C LEU A 134 13.55 4.09 14.61
N ALA A 135 13.94 3.08 13.83
CA ALA A 135 15.33 2.60 13.80
C ALA A 135 16.31 3.69 13.33
N LEU A 136 15.94 4.49 12.33
CA LEU A 136 16.76 5.62 11.88
C LEU A 136 16.92 6.69 12.97
N VAL A 137 15.84 7.02 13.68
CA VAL A 137 15.90 7.94 14.82
C VAL A 137 16.80 7.37 15.92
N GLY A 138 16.69 6.06 16.18
CA GLY A 138 17.55 5.38 17.14
C GLY A 138 19.03 5.44 16.78
N VAL A 139 19.40 5.21 15.52
CA VAL A 139 20.80 5.36 15.05
C VAL A 139 21.28 6.78 15.30
N LEU A 140 20.48 7.79 14.94
CA LEU A 140 20.87 9.20 15.14
C LEU A 140 21.07 9.52 16.62
N GLY A 141 20.19 9.02 17.50
CA GLY A 141 20.33 9.16 18.95
C GLY A 141 21.61 8.49 19.47
N SER A 142 21.89 7.27 19.01
CA SER A 142 23.11 6.52 19.34
C SER A 142 24.36 7.28 18.89
N THR A 143 24.39 7.78 17.66
CA THR A 143 25.52 8.54 17.11
C THR A 143 25.74 9.85 17.89
N LEU A 144 24.67 10.55 18.26
CA LEU A 144 24.78 11.73 19.12
C LEU A 144 25.41 11.37 20.47
N CYS A 145 24.94 10.33 21.14
CA CYS A 145 25.52 9.89 22.41
C CYS A 145 27.00 9.52 22.26
N ALA A 146 27.38 8.85 21.16
CA ALA A 146 28.78 8.52 20.86
C ALA A 146 29.67 9.77 20.69
N ILE A 147 29.18 10.79 19.98
CA ILE A 147 29.89 12.07 19.80
C ILE A 147 30.07 12.78 21.16
N TRP A 148 29.05 12.74 22.01
CA TRP A 148 29.10 13.33 23.35
C TRP A 148 30.13 12.66 24.28
N VAL A 149 30.40 11.37 24.08
CA VAL A 149 31.41 10.64 24.85
C VAL A 149 32.83 10.93 24.35
N THR A 150 33.01 11.12 23.05
CA THR A 150 34.33 11.15 22.39
C THR A 150 34.87 12.56 22.14
N SER A 151 34.01 13.56 21.97
CA SER A 151 34.40 14.89 21.49
C SER A 151 34.34 15.98 22.56
N GLU A 152 35.09 17.06 22.35
CA GLU A 152 34.99 18.28 23.16
C GLU A 152 33.60 18.91 23.07
N THR A 153 33.19 19.61 24.15
CA THR A 153 31.83 20.14 24.36
C THR A 153 31.32 21.03 23.22
N ILE A 154 32.21 21.72 22.50
CA ILE A 154 31.82 22.62 21.40
C ILE A 154 31.35 21.82 20.18
N TYR A 155 32.08 20.78 19.79
CA TYR A 155 31.73 19.95 18.63
C TYR A 155 30.46 19.13 18.88
N SER A 156 30.24 18.66 20.11
CA SER A 156 29.01 17.93 20.47
C SER A 156 27.78 18.83 20.46
N ILE A 157 27.89 20.10 20.88
CA ILE A 157 26.80 21.07 20.78
C ILE A 157 26.46 21.34 19.31
N ILE A 158 27.46 21.59 18.45
CA ILE A 158 27.25 21.84 17.02
C ILE A 158 26.58 20.63 16.35
N ALA A 159 27.07 19.41 16.61
CA ALA A 159 26.48 18.19 16.08
C ALA A 159 25.02 18.01 16.52
N SER A 160 24.71 18.30 17.80
CA SER A 160 23.36 18.25 18.33
C SER A 160 22.44 19.25 17.64
N CYS A 161 22.89 20.50 17.44
CA CYS A 161 22.12 21.52 16.74
C CYS A 161 21.83 21.13 15.28
N ILE A 162 22.79 20.56 14.56
CA ILE A 162 22.60 20.09 13.19
C ILE A 162 21.53 18.99 13.15
N VAL A 163 21.61 18.00 14.03
CA VAL A 163 20.62 16.91 14.08
C VAL A 163 19.22 17.46 14.41
N PHE A 164 19.12 18.40 15.35
CA PHE A 164 17.85 19.07 15.68
C PHE A 164 17.28 19.93 14.55
N LEU A 165 18.08 20.40 13.59
CA LEU A 165 17.60 21.11 12.40
C LEU A 165 17.21 20.16 11.27
N VAL A 166 17.99 19.09 11.06
CA VAL A 166 17.79 18.15 9.96
C VAL A 166 16.57 17.26 10.20
N ILE A 167 16.34 16.78 11.43
CA ILE A 167 15.20 15.88 11.73
C ILE A 167 13.84 16.54 11.45
N PRO A 168 13.54 17.75 11.91
CA PRO A 168 12.28 18.42 11.59
C PRO A 168 12.15 18.72 10.09
N GLY A 169 13.23 19.15 9.43
CA GLY A 169 13.22 19.45 7.99
C GLY A 169 12.95 18.21 7.14
N THR A 170 13.60 17.09 7.46
CA THR A 170 13.35 15.81 6.79
C THR A 170 11.96 15.26 7.11
N SER A 171 11.50 15.34 8.36
CA SER A 171 10.15 14.92 8.75
C SER A 171 9.07 15.74 8.04
N TRP A 172 9.27 17.05 7.93
CA TRP A 172 8.39 17.95 7.17
C TRP A 172 8.39 17.61 5.67
N GLY A 173 9.56 17.35 5.09
CA GLY A 173 9.67 16.89 3.70
C GLY A 173 8.92 15.58 3.45
N CYS A 174 9.10 14.60 4.33
CA CYS A 174 8.37 13.32 4.27
C CYS A 174 6.85 13.52 4.44
N TRP A 175 6.44 14.35 5.39
CA TRP A 175 5.03 14.63 5.64
C TRP A 175 4.37 15.34 4.46
N THR A 176 4.99 16.37 3.90
CA THR A 176 4.47 17.10 2.72
C THR A 176 4.41 16.23 1.48
N LEU A 177 5.39 15.35 1.25
CA LEU A 177 5.34 14.36 0.18
C LEU A 177 4.19 13.38 0.40
N ASN A 178 4.03 12.87 1.62
CA ASN A 178 2.95 11.94 1.95
C ASN A 178 1.57 12.59 1.80
N ALA A 179 1.39 13.83 2.28
CA ALA A 179 0.14 14.58 2.12
C ALA A 179 -0.21 14.75 0.64
N ARG A 180 0.75 15.18 -0.19
CA ARG A 180 0.54 15.34 -1.65
C ARG A 180 0.26 14.02 -2.38
N LEU A 181 0.86 12.92 -1.94
CA LEU A 181 0.60 11.59 -2.49
C LEU A 181 -0.80 11.08 -2.12
N ASN A 182 -1.27 11.40 -0.91
CA ASN A 182 -2.56 10.97 -0.41
C ASN A 182 -3.71 11.83 -0.95
N ASP A 183 -3.50 13.14 -1.10
CA ASP A 183 -4.49 14.07 -1.69
C ASP A 183 -4.78 13.72 -3.17
N ARG A 184 -3.81 13.12 -3.88
CA ARG A 184 -4.00 12.68 -5.28
C ARG A 184 -4.83 11.39 -5.42
N MET A 185 -5.17 10.70 -4.33
CA MET A 185 -6.09 9.56 -4.39
C MET A 185 -7.57 9.97 -4.39
N ASP A 186 -7.89 11.21 -4.01
CA ASP A 186 -9.26 11.73 -3.95
C ASP A 186 -9.67 12.54 -5.20
N GLU A 187 -8.76 12.75 -6.16
CA GLU A 187 -9.15 13.17 -7.51
C GLU A 187 -9.75 11.96 -8.23
N GLY A 188 -11.01 11.65 -7.90
CA GLY A 188 -11.87 10.84 -8.74
C GLY A 188 -11.75 11.37 -10.16
N SER A 189 -11.05 10.62 -11.02
CA SER A 189 -10.91 10.94 -12.42
C SER A 189 -12.31 10.90 -13.04
N THR A 190 -12.94 12.07 -13.10
CA THR A 190 -14.16 12.30 -13.86
C THR A 190 -13.77 12.25 -15.32
N LEU A 191 -13.69 11.02 -15.83
CA LEU A 191 -13.46 10.76 -17.22
C LEU A 191 -14.74 11.16 -17.96
N HIS A 192 -14.86 12.45 -18.27
CA HIS A 192 -15.95 13.02 -19.07
C HIS A 192 -15.84 12.48 -20.50
N LEU A 193 -16.36 11.28 -20.72
CA LEU A 193 -16.65 10.76 -22.05
C LEU A 193 -17.75 11.64 -22.66
N LYS A 194 -17.35 12.64 -23.45
CA LYS A 194 -18.26 13.32 -24.37
C LYS A 194 -18.61 12.36 -25.51
N THR A 195 -19.58 11.48 -25.28
CA THR A 195 -20.28 10.77 -26.36
C THR A 195 -21.34 11.71 -26.95
N SER A 196 -21.33 11.85 -28.28
CA SER A 196 -22.14 12.83 -28.99
C SER A 196 -23.65 12.61 -28.78
N LYS A 197 -24.31 13.70 -28.38
CA LYS A 197 -25.71 14.13 -28.57
C LYS A 197 -26.91 13.23 -28.27
N ASP A 198 -26.80 11.93 -28.01
CA ASP A 198 -27.99 11.09 -27.69
C ASP A 198 -27.70 9.92 -26.72
N ALA A 199 -26.88 10.11 -25.69
CA ALA A 199 -26.58 9.05 -24.73
C ALA A 199 -26.85 9.44 -23.27
N MET A 200 -27.63 8.55 -22.64
CA MET A 200 -28.00 8.44 -21.24
C MET A 200 -26.83 8.71 -20.28
N ASP A 201 -27.07 9.56 -19.28
CA ASP A 201 -26.13 9.83 -18.17
C ASP A 201 -25.92 8.52 -17.38
N VAL A 202 -24.82 7.82 -17.64
CA VAL A 202 -24.42 6.68 -16.81
C VAL A 202 -23.62 7.25 -15.64
N SER A 203 -24.30 7.44 -14.52
CA SER A 203 -23.70 7.84 -13.26
C SER A 203 -22.60 6.85 -12.85
N GLU A 204 -21.36 7.32 -12.94
CA GLU A 204 -20.19 6.95 -12.13
C GLU A 204 -20.08 5.46 -11.73
N PHE A 205 -19.34 4.67 -12.50
CA PHE A 205 -18.96 3.32 -12.10
C PHE A 205 -17.81 3.40 -11.08
N ARG A 206 -18.13 3.59 -9.80
CA ARG A 206 -17.16 3.46 -8.71
C ARG A 206 -16.82 1.99 -8.49
N VAL A 207 -15.60 1.60 -8.83
CA VAL A 207 -15.06 0.27 -8.48
C VAL A 207 -14.94 0.21 -6.95
N GLY A 208 -15.91 -0.45 -6.31
CA GLY A 208 -15.98 -0.61 -4.85
C GLY A 208 -17.27 -0.08 -4.20
N ASP A 209 -18.15 0.60 -4.94
CA ASP A 209 -19.41 1.12 -4.41
C ASP A 209 -20.56 0.16 -4.72
N THR A 210 -20.90 -0.71 -3.77
CA THR A 210 -22.02 -1.66 -3.88
C THR A 210 -23.39 -0.97 -3.98
N SER A 211 -23.47 0.34 -3.74
CA SER A 211 -24.71 1.12 -3.92
C SER A 211 -25.11 1.32 -5.38
N SER A 212 -24.17 1.14 -6.31
CA SER A 212 -24.39 1.24 -7.76
C SER A 212 -24.86 -0.07 -8.41
N ILE A 213 -24.91 -1.17 -7.66
CA ILE A 213 -25.43 -2.44 -8.14
C ILE A 213 -26.97 -2.34 -8.06
N PRO A 214 -27.69 -2.33 -9.19
CA PRO A 214 -29.14 -2.22 -9.18
C PRO A 214 -29.74 -3.35 -8.34
N SER A 215 -30.71 -2.99 -7.50
CA SER A 215 -31.37 -3.96 -6.63
C SER A 215 -32.08 -5.01 -7.49
N LYS A 216 -32.33 -6.19 -6.94
CA LYS A 216 -33.05 -7.26 -7.67
C LYS A 216 -34.43 -6.78 -8.14
N GLU A 217 -35.04 -5.87 -7.39
CA GLU A 217 -36.32 -5.23 -7.70
C GLU A 217 -36.22 -4.29 -8.90
N ASP A 218 -35.12 -3.54 -9.04
CA ASP A 218 -34.87 -2.66 -10.20
C ASP A 218 -34.63 -3.47 -11.48
N ILE A 219 -33.95 -4.63 -11.35
CA ILE A 219 -33.70 -5.54 -12.47
C ILE A 219 -35.01 -6.20 -12.93
N ASP A 220 -35.85 -6.65 -11.99
CA ASP A 220 -37.13 -7.28 -12.31
C ASP A 220 -38.13 -6.26 -12.91
N ALA A 221 -38.12 -5.00 -12.46
CA ALA A 221 -38.92 -3.92 -13.04
C ALA A 221 -38.48 -3.57 -14.47
N ALA A 222 -37.17 -3.51 -14.74
CA ALA A 222 -36.63 -3.25 -16.07
C ALA A 222 -36.93 -4.41 -17.05
N MET A 223 -36.89 -5.66 -16.59
CA MET A 223 -37.23 -6.83 -17.41
C MET A 223 -38.74 -7.00 -17.61
N GLY A 224 -39.56 -6.63 -16.62
CA GLY A 224 -41.03 -6.65 -16.75
C GLY A 224 -41.57 -5.62 -17.74
N ALA A 225 -40.92 -4.46 -17.88
CA ALA A 225 -41.31 -3.41 -18.82
C ALA A 225 -41.01 -3.76 -20.30
N ALA A 226 -40.03 -4.64 -20.55
CA ALA A 226 -39.67 -5.06 -21.91
C ALA A 226 -40.66 -6.07 -22.53
N ALA A 227 -41.45 -6.77 -21.71
CA ALA A 227 -42.39 -7.78 -22.18
C ALA A 227 -43.72 -7.21 -22.71
N LEU A 228 -44.03 -5.93 -22.48
CA LEU A 228 -45.35 -5.35 -22.77
C LEU A 228 -45.40 -4.43 -24.01
N LYS A 229 -44.32 -4.32 -24.79
CA LYS A 229 -44.25 -3.36 -25.93
C LYS A 229 -43.99 -3.98 -27.30
N THR A 230 -44.22 -5.28 -27.45
CA THR A 230 -44.23 -5.97 -28.74
C THR A 230 -45.55 -6.72 -28.92
N ASP A 231 -46.66 -6.00 -29.06
CA ASP A 231 -47.84 -6.53 -29.73
C ASP A 231 -48.71 -5.37 -30.23
N GLY A 232 -48.63 -5.11 -31.53
CA GLY A 232 -49.38 -4.02 -32.15
C GLY A 232 -48.88 -3.66 -33.53
N ALA A 233 -48.72 -4.63 -34.42
CA ALA A 233 -48.56 -4.38 -35.85
C ALA A 233 -49.09 -5.56 -36.69
N ASP A 234 -50.29 -5.36 -37.23
CA ASP A 234 -50.79 -5.78 -38.54
C ASP A 234 -50.40 -7.15 -39.12
N ARG A 235 -51.39 -8.06 -39.22
CA ARG A 235 -51.58 -8.93 -40.40
C ARG A 235 -53.07 -9.18 -40.71
N PRO A 236 -53.51 -9.01 -41.97
CA PRO A 236 -54.84 -9.40 -42.44
C PRO A 236 -54.85 -10.80 -43.12
N ALA A 237 -56.06 -11.26 -43.46
CA ALA A 237 -56.46 -12.49 -44.17
C ALA A 237 -56.44 -13.77 -43.31
N GLY A 238 -57.46 -14.63 -43.28
CA GLY A 238 -58.53 -14.89 -44.24
C GLY A 238 -58.44 -16.36 -44.69
N VAL A 239 -59.48 -17.14 -44.40
CA VAL A 239 -60.00 -18.32 -45.16
C VAL A 239 -59.29 -19.69 -45.04
N GLY A 240 -60.12 -20.72 -44.74
CA GLY A 240 -60.02 -22.11 -45.24
C GLY A 240 -59.19 -23.07 -44.38
N GLU A 241 -59.73 -24.10 -43.71
CA GLU A 241 -60.44 -25.31 -44.17
C GLU A 241 -59.62 -26.59 -43.87
N SER A 242 -60.16 -27.41 -42.96
CA SER A 242 -60.25 -28.89 -43.04
C SER A 242 -59.03 -29.84 -42.91
N LEU A 243 -59.37 -31.05 -42.42
CA LEU A 243 -58.66 -32.35 -42.41
C LEU A 243 -57.62 -32.56 -41.29
N ILE A 244 -57.88 -33.36 -40.24
CA ILE A 244 -58.15 -34.82 -40.14
C ILE A 244 -57.16 -35.70 -40.92
N THR A 245 -56.36 -36.43 -40.14
CA THR A 245 -55.75 -37.77 -40.28
C THR A 245 -54.30 -37.70 -39.75
N ARG A 246 -53.82 -38.57 -38.87
CA ARG A 246 -54.22 -39.94 -38.48
C ARG A 246 -53.72 -40.22 -37.06
#